data_AF-A0A347TKY4-F1
#
_entry.id   AF-A0A347TKY4-F1
#
_cell.length_a   1.000
_cell.length_b   1.000
_cell.length_c   1.000
_cell.angle_alpha   90.00
_cell.angle_beta   90.00
_cell.angle_gamma   90.00
#
_symmetry.space_group_name_H-M   'P 1'
#
loop_
_entity.id
_entity.type
_entity.pdbx_description
1 polymer ?
#
loop_
_entity_poly.entity_id
_entity_poly.type
_entity_poly.pdbx_seq_one_letter_code
_entity_poly.pdbx_strand_id
1 'polypeptide(L)'
;MTQAQISKYLDIPCSTLNDWKKEDSNRNKLYQLLINLEEKEVQNKLSKKTNHRFFHILNRNINNYSKFTADDIRKAFDRKNYHEATLKEQSIYSKFFKELEPNELDEFIKTFNVSKKNIKSIYASSPFRTLKGVAKTWDRRFRLKHIDSNTENKKSIPSALQNILNRKNLTHV
;
A
#
# COMPACT_ATOMS: atom_id res chain seq x y z
N MET A 1 -16.19 22.34 -15.91
CA MET A 1 -14.76 22.71 -15.88
C MET A 1 -14.32 23.31 -17.21
N THR A 2 -13.35 24.24 -17.24
CA THR A 2 -12.78 24.77 -18.48
C THR A 2 -11.77 23.81 -19.11
N GLN A 3 -11.49 23.95 -20.41
CA GLN A 3 -10.50 23.12 -21.10
C GLN A 3 -9.10 23.21 -20.48
N ALA A 4 -8.68 24.39 -20.04
CA ALA A 4 -7.40 24.60 -19.36
C ALA A 4 -7.35 23.87 -18.00
N GLN A 5 -8.47 23.87 -17.27
CA GLN A 5 -8.59 23.12 -16.01
C GLN A 5 -8.52 21.61 -16.25
N ILE A 6 -9.23 21.09 -17.27
CA ILE A 6 -9.19 19.67 -17.65
C ILE A 6 -7.76 19.25 -18.00
N SER A 7 -7.09 20.05 -18.84
CA SER A 7 -5.71 19.81 -19.23
C SER A 7 -4.78 19.72 -18.02
N LYS A 8 -4.88 20.69 -17.09
CA LYS A 8 -4.08 20.73 -15.87
C LYS A 8 -4.35 19.56 -14.93
N TYR A 9 -5.62 19.21 -14.67
CA TYR A 9 -5.96 18.21 -13.65
C TYR A 9 -5.81 16.76 -14.13
N LEU A 10 -6.02 16.51 -15.42
CA LEU A 10 -5.98 15.17 -16.00
C LEU A 10 -4.72 14.90 -16.82
N ASP A 11 -3.82 15.89 -16.91
CA ASP A 11 -2.58 15.82 -17.69
C ASP A 11 -2.83 15.45 -19.17
N ILE A 12 -3.84 16.11 -19.76
CA ILE A 12 -4.24 15.91 -21.16
C ILE A 12 -3.87 17.17 -21.95
N PRO A 13 -3.02 17.08 -22.99
CA PRO A 13 -2.65 18.25 -23.80
C PRO A 13 -3.86 18.98 -24.38
N CYS A 14 -3.80 20.33 -24.41
CA CYS A 14 -4.88 21.14 -24.96
C CYS A 14 -5.15 20.84 -26.44
N SER A 15 -4.12 20.45 -27.21
CA SER A 15 -4.23 19.98 -28.59
C SER A 15 -5.13 18.74 -28.69
N THR A 16 -4.90 17.74 -27.84
CA THR A 16 -5.74 16.54 -27.76
C THR A 16 -7.18 16.88 -27.39
N LEU A 17 -7.39 17.83 -26.46
CA LEU A 17 -8.74 18.29 -26.11
C LEU A 17 -9.43 19.02 -27.26
N ASN A 18 -8.69 19.79 -28.07
CA ASN A 18 -9.23 20.43 -29.28
C ASN A 18 -9.70 19.39 -30.30
N ASP A 19 -8.95 18.30 -30.47
CA ASP A 19 -9.35 17.19 -31.35
C ASP A 19 -10.55 16.43 -30.81
N TRP A 20 -10.68 16.30 -29.49
CA TRP A 20 -11.86 15.67 -28.89
C TRP A 20 -13.09 16.58 -28.93
N LYS A 21 -12.93 17.91 -28.98
CA LYS A 21 -14.02 18.89 -29.04
C LYS A 21 -14.79 18.85 -30.37
N LYS A 22 -14.18 18.39 -31.46
CA LYS A 22 -14.81 18.35 -32.79
C LYS A 22 -15.98 17.35 -32.80
N GLU A 23 -17.09 17.67 -33.47
CA GLU A 23 -18.31 16.85 -33.45
C GLU A 23 -18.15 15.49 -34.14
N ASP A 24 -17.27 15.43 -35.14
CA ASP A 24 -16.88 14.22 -35.86
C ASP A 24 -15.92 13.32 -35.07
N SER A 25 -15.41 13.81 -33.93
CA SER A 25 -14.50 13.06 -33.08
C SER A 25 -15.21 11.92 -32.37
N ASN A 26 -14.65 10.72 -32.45
CA ASN A 26 -15.11 9.56 -31.67
C ASN A 26 -15.03 9.79 -30.14
N ARG A 27 -14.27 10.79 -29.69
CA ARG A 27 -14.09 11.18 -28.29
C ARG A 27 -14.92 12.41 -27.89
N ASN A 28 -15.77 12.96 -28.78
CA ASN A 28 -16.62 14.12 -28.48
C ASN A 28 -17.48 13.93 -27.24
N LYS A 29 -18.10 12.76 -27.09
CA LYS A 29 -18.91 12.42 -25.90
C LYS A 29 -18.09 12.46 -24.60
N LEU A 30 -16.81 12.07 -24.65
CA LEU A 30 -15.93 12.15 -23.48
C LEU A 30 -15.60 13.61 -23.14
N TYR A 31 -15.33 14.43 -24.16
CA TYR A 31 -15.12 15.88 -23.98
C TYR A 31 -16.37 16.57 -23.37
N GLN A 32 -17.54 16.31 -23.98
CA GLN A 32 -18.87 16.15 -23.36
C GLN A 32 -18.90 16.09 -21.83
N LEU A 33 -18.49 14.94 -21.34
CA LEU A 33 -18.55 14.63 -19.91
C LEU A 33 -17.56 15.47 -19.13
N LEU A 34 -16.32 15.62 -19.63
CA LEU A 34 -15.25 16.33 -18.93
C LEU A 34 -15.58 17.81 -18.71
N ILE A 35 -16.22 18.49 -19.68
CA ILE A 35 -16.58 19.90 -19.53
C ILE A 35 -17.71 20.11 -18.53
N ASN A 36 -18.59 19.12 -18.38
CA ASN A 36 -19.74 19.15 -17.48
C ASN A 36 -19.42 18.62 -16.07
N LEU A 37 -18.22 18.08 -15.83
CA LEU A 37 -17.80 17.69 -14.48
C LEU A 37 -17.65 18.91 -13.57
N GLU A 38 -18.04 18.73 -12.31
CA GLU A 38 -17.88 19.72 -11.25
C GLU A 38 -16.41 19.74 -10.76
N GLU A 39 -15.78 20.91 -10.81
CA GLU A 39 -14.37 21.07 -10.46
C GLU A 39 -14.07 20.62 -9.03
N LYS A 40 -14.94 20.98 -8.09
CA LYS A 40 -14.81 20.59 -6.68
C LYS A 40 -14.80 19.08 -6.50
N GLU A 41 -15.64 18.36 -7.24
CA GLU A 41 -15.69 16.90 -7.14
C GLU A 41 -14.40 16.26 -7.69
N VAL A 42 -13.89 16.77 -8.82
CA VAL A 42 -12.64 16.29 -9.44
C VAL A 42 -11.45 16.57 -8.52
N GLN A 43 -11.32 17.78 -8.00
CA GLN A 43 -10.28 18.13 -7.04
C GLN A 43 -10.36 17.27 -5.78
N ASN A 44 -11.55 17.03 -5.24
CA ASN A 44 -11.74 16.17 -4.08
C ASN A 44 -11.30 14.73 -4.35
N LYS A 45 -11.55 14.19 -5.54
CA LYS A 45 -11.08 12.84 -5.91
C LYS A 45 -9.56 12.80 -6.10
N LEU A 46 -8.95 13.86 -6.63
CA LEU A 46 -7.51 13.97 -6.79
C LEU A 46 -6.80 14.15 -5.43
N SER A 47 -7.32 15.00 -4.56
CA SER A 47 -6.75 15.29 -3.23
C SER A 47 -6.90 14.12 -2.27
N LYS A 48 -7.97 13.31 -2.38
CA LYS A 48 -8.11 12.05 -1.62
C LYS A 48 -6.93 11.11 -1.85
N LYS A 49 -6.39 11.06 -3.07
CA LYS A 49 -5.19 10.26 -3.34
C LYS A 49 -4.02 10.82 -2.55
N THR A 50 -3.72 12.12 -2.63
CA THR A 50 -2.53 12.69 -1.98
C THR A 50 -2.62 12.76 -0.45
N ASN A 51 -3.83 12.86 0.10
CA ASN A 51 -4.07 13.06 1.54
C ASN A 51 -4.45 11.77 2.29
N HIS A 52 -4.40 10.62 1.63
CA HIS A 52 -4.70 9.35 2.28
C HIS A 52 -3.70 9.07 3.41
N ARG A 53 -4.17 8.59 4.59
CA ARG A 53 -3.31 8.32 5.76
C ARG A 53 -2.08 7.48 5.41
N PHE A 54 -2.24 6.49 4.54
CA PHE A 54 -1.13 5.67 4.07
C PHE A 54 0.00 6.46 3.40
N PHE A 55 -0.28 7.54 2.67
CA PHE A 55 0.80 8.39 2.14
C PHE A 55 1.58 9.09 3.23
N HIS A 56 0.90 9.56 4.29
CA HIS A 56 1.57 10.13 5.44
C HIS A 56 2.46 9.08 6.12
N ILE A 57 1.97 7.84 6.29
CA ILE A 57 2.78 6.72 6.82
C ILE A 57 4.00 6.45 5.93
N LEU A 58 3.79 6.40 4.62
CA LEU A 58 4.81 6.02 3.65
C LEU A 58 5.91 7.09 3.52
N ASN A 59 5.53 8.37 3.56
CA ASN A 59 6.42 9.50 3.30
C ASN A 59 6.88 10.28 4.55
N ARG A 60 6.53 9.86 5.78
CA ARG A 60 6.80 10.64 7.01
C ARG A 60 8.27 11.03 7.22
N ASN A 61 9.22 10.21 6.77
CA ASN A 61 10.65 10.38 7.04
C ASN A 61 11.48 10.34 5.74
N ILE A 62 10.92 10.83 4.64
CA ILE A 62 11.55 10.74 3.31
C ILE A 62 11.76 12.15 2.76
N ASN A 63 12.92 12.37 2.13
CA ASN A 63 13.20 13.64 1.47
C ASN A 63 12.19 13.90 0.32
N ASN A 64 11.99 15.17 -0.04
CA ASN A 64 11.02 15.53 -1.08
C ASN A 64 11.30 14.86 -2.44
N TYR A 65 12.55 14.59 -2.77
CA TYR A 65 12.98 14.02 -4.05
C TYR A 65 12.76 12.49 -4.16
N SER A 66 12.55 11.81 -3.02
CA SER A 66 12.42 10.35 -2.94
C SER A 66 11.04 9.92 -2.47
N LYS A 67 10.08 10.87 -2.38
CA LYS A 67 8.71 10.59 -1.94
C LYS A 67 8.06 9.57 -2.86
N PHE A 68 7.37 8.64 -2.25
CA PHE A 68 6.52 7.70 -2.96
C PHE A 68 5.30 8.42 -3.52
N THR A 69 4.96 8.03 -4.75
CA THR A 69 3.78 8.52 -5.49
C THR A 69 2.66 7.48 -5.47
N ALA A 70 1.48 7.86 -5.96
CA ALA A 70 0.35 6.93 -6.08
C ALA A 70 0.65 5.83 -7.10
N ASP A 71 1.42 6.18 -8.12
CA ASP A 71 1.85 5.24 -9.15
C ASP A 71 2.85 4.21 -8.60
N ASP A 72 3.77 4.61 -7.71
CA ASP A 72 4.66 3.66 -7.02
C ASP A 72 3.87 2.63 -6.20
N ILE A 73 2.83 3.08 -5.49
CA ILE A 73 1.95 2.21 -4.70
C ILE A 73 1.20 1.26 -5.63
N ARG A 74 0.61 1.78 -6.71
CA ARG A 74 -0.11 0.97 -7.70
C ARG A 74 0.81 -0.11 -8.30
N LYS A 75 1.98 0.29 -8.78
CA LYS A 75 3.00 -0.62 -9.35
C LYS A 75 3.40 -1.72 -8.38
N ALA A 76 3.63 -1.38 -7.11
CA ALA A 76 3.93 -2.37 -6.09
C ALA A 76 2.79 -3.39 -5.97
N PHE A 77 1.54 -2.94 -5.82
CA PHE A 77 0.41 -3.85 -5.65
C PHE A 77 -0.14 -4.51 -6.93
N ASP A 78 0.43 -4.21 -8.10
CA ASP A 78 0.21 -4.96 -9.34
C ASP A 78 1.00 -6.29 -9.36
N ARG A 79 2.03 -6.42 -8.51
CA ARG A 79 2.75 -7.68 -8.28
C ARG A 79 1.86 -8.73 -7.61
N LYS A 80 2.25 -10.00 -7.74
CA LYS A 80 1.55 -11.13 -7.10
C LYS A 80 2.39 -11.83 -6.02
N ASN A 81 3.69 -11.61 -6.04
CA ASN A 81 4.66 -12.29 -5.19
C ASN A 81 5.59 -11.26 -4.54
N TYR A 82 5.79 -11.37 -3.23
CA TYR A 82 6.67 -10.51 -2.45
C TYR A 82 8.13 -10.63 -2.89
N HIS A 83 8.58 -11.83 -3.25
CA HIS A 83 9.98 -12.09 -3.58
C HIS A 83 10.43 -11.53 -4.93
N GLU A 84 9.48 -11.21 -5.81
CA GLU A 84 9.74 -10.56 -7.10
C GLU A 84 9.80 -9.03 -6.99
N ALA A 85 9.54 -8.50 -5.80
CA ALA A 85 9.49 -7.08 -5.55
C ALA A 85 10.87 -6.49 -5.27
N THR A 86 11.11 -5.30 -5.81
CA THR A 86 12.27 -4.46 -5.53
C THR A 86 12.29 -4.01 -4.07
N LEU A 87 13.46 -3.57 -3.57
CA LEU A 87 13.58 -3.02 -2.21
C LEU A 87 12.62 -1.86 -1.95
N LYS A 88 12.39 -1.03 -2.99
CA LYS A 88 11.42 0.09 -2.93
C LYS A 88 10.00 -0.43 -2.71
N GLU A 89 9.56 -1.41 -3.49
CA GLU A 89 8.23 -2.03 -3.33
C GLU A 89 8.09 -2.78 -1.99
N GLN A 90 9.13 -3.51 -1.56
CA GLN A 90 9.14 -4.19 -0.26
C GLN A 90 8.99 -3.22 0.92
N SER A 91 9.55 -2.01 0.80
CA SER A 91 9.37 -0.95 1.81
C SER A 91 7.90 -0.50 1.91
N ILE A 92 7.20 -0.39 0.78
CA ILE A 92 5.76 -0.10 0.72
C ILE A 92 4.98 -1.19 1.45
N TYR A 93 5.25 -2.46 1.15
CA TYR A 93 4.57 -3.57 1.83
C TYR A 93 4.85 -3.59 3.33
N SER A 94 6.09 -3.31 3.75
CA SER A 94 6.42 -3.24 5.18
C SER A 94 5.63 -2.15 5.89
N LYS A 95 5.51 -0.96 5.30
CA LYS A 95 4.69 0.11 5.85
C LYS A 95 3.21 -0.27 5.88
N PHE A 96 2.73 -0.87 4.80
CA PHE A 96 1.34 -1.29 4.66
C PHE A 96 0.93 -2.31 5.73
N PHE A 97 1.60 -3.46 5.79
CA PHE A 97 1.17 -4.55 6.67
C PHE A 97 1.43 -4.27 8.16
N LYS A 98 2.44 -3.46 8.49
CA LYS A 98 2.78 -3.16 9.88
C LYS A 98 1.98 -2.00 10.47
N GLU A 99 1.55 -1.04 9.65
CA GLU A 99 1.03 0.23 10.16
C GLU A 99 -0.38 0.59 9.65
N LEU A 100 -0.85 -0.03 8.56
CA LEU A 100 -2.23 0.16 8.10
C LEU A 100 -3.16 -0.81 8.84
N GLU A 101 -4.32 -0.31 9.26
CA GLU A 101 -5.31 -1.12 9.96
C GLU A 101 -6.21 -1.87 8.96
N PRO A 102 -6.70 -3.08 9.28
CA PRO A 102 -7.51 -3.88 8.35
C PRO A 102 -8.83 -3.24 7.92
N ASN A 103 -9.41 -2.37 8.74
CA ASN A 103 -10.63 -1.63 8.42
C ASN A 103 -10.39 -0.58 7.32
N GLU A 104 -9.15 -0.09 7.17
CA GLU A 104 -8.76 0.86 6.13
C GLU A 104 -8.49 0.20 4.77
N LEU A 105 -8.44 -1.13 4.70
CA LEU A 105 -8.10 -1.86 3.47
C LEU A 105 -9.04 -1.50 2.30
N ASP A 106 -10.34 -1.37 2.55
CA ASP A 106 -11.30 -1.12 1.47
C ASP A 106 -11.19 0.31 0.91
N GLU A 107 -10.90 1.29 1.78
CA GLU A 107 -10.60 2.66 1.36
C GLU A 107 -9.29 2.72 0.57
N PHE A 108 -8.25 2.03 1.05
CA PHE A 108 -6.97 1.91 0.37
C PHE A 108 -7.14 1.34 -1.04
N ILE A 109 -7.86 0.22 -1.17
CA ILE A 109 -8.13 -0.44 -2.46
C ILE A 109 -8.77 0.54 -3.45
N LYS A 110 -9.80 1.27 -3.00
CA LYS A 110 -10.52 2.25 -3.84
C LYS A 110 -9.63 3.42 -4.23
N THR A 111 -8.86 3.95 -3.29
CA THR A 111 -8.03 5.15 -3.49
C THR A 111 -6.90 4.89 -4.49
N PHE A 112 -6.23 3.75 -4.36
CA PHE A 112 -5.08 3.40 -5.18
C PHE A 112 -5.42 2.55 -6.40
N ASN A 113 -6.68 2.12 -6.54
CA ASN A 113 -7.16 1.24 -7.60
C ASN A 113 -6.33 -0.05 -7.71
N VAL A 114 -6.16 -0.75 -6.58
CA VAL A 114 -5.33 -1.96 -6.48
C VAL A 114 -6.17 -3.20 -6.20
N SER A 115 -5.69 -4.36 -6.62
CA SER A 115 -6.45 -5.62 -6.48
C SER A 115 -6.32 -6.22 -5.08
N LYS A 116 -7.46 -6.43 -4.39
CA LYS A 116 -7.51 -7.19 -3.12
C LYS A 116 -6.85 -8.57 -3.24
N LYS A 117 -7.00 -9.23 -4.38
CA LYS A 117 -6.40 -10.55 -4.67
C LYS A 117 -4.88 -10.46 -4.72
N ASN A 118 -4.33 -9.41 -5.33
CA ASN A 118 -2.89 -9.19 -5.38
C ASN A 118 -2.33 -8.90 -4.00
N ILE A 119 -2.96 -8.01 -3.22
CA ILE A 119 -2.56 -7.71 -1.83
C ILE A 119 -2.52 -9.01 -1.00
N LYS A 120 -3.57 -9.85 -1.11
CA LYS A 120 -3.62 -11.15 -0.44
C LYS A 120 -2.49 -12.09 -0.88
N SER A 121 -2.15 -12.11 -2.17
CA SER A 121 -1.10 -12.98 -2.72
C SER A 121 0.29 -12.53 -2.24
N ILE A 122 0.56 -11.22 -2.30
CA ILE A 122 1.77 -10.60 -1.74
C ILE A 122 1.89 -10.96 -0.26
N TYR A 123 0.84 -10.73 0.53
CA TYR A 123 0.82 -11.05 1.95
C TYR A 123 1.13 -12.53 2.22
N ALA A 124 0.50 -13.45 1.47
CA ALA A 124 0.69 -14.89 1.64
C ALA A 124 2.14 -15.35 1.38
N SER A 125 2.83 -14.70 0.44
CA SER A 125 4.25 -14.92 0.13
C SER A 125 5.22 -14.10 0.99
N SER A 126 4.72 -13.18 1.82
CA SER A 126 5.58 -12.21 2.52
C SER A 126 6.06 -12.75 3.88
N PRO A 127 7.22 -12.26 4.37
CA PRO A 127 7.66 -12.54 5.73
C PRO A 127 6.75 -11.93 6.80
N PHE A 128 5.81 -11.03 6.44
CA PHE A 128 4.91 -10.42 7.41
C PHE A 128 3.92 -11.40 8.02
N ARG A 129 3.65 -12.53 7.35
CA ARG A 129 2.78 -13.60 7.85
C ARG A 129 3.39 -14.40 9.00
N THR A 130 4.70 -14.30 9.23
CA THR A 130 5.37 -14.92 10.40
C THR A 130 5.37 -14.02 11.64
N LEU A 131 5.02 -12.74 11.48
CA LEU A 131 4.98 -11.79 12.58
C LEU A 131 3.65 -11.93 13.34
N LYS A 132 3.66 -12.54 14.54
CA LYS A 132 2.46 -12.89 15.33
C LYS A 132 1.37 -11.80 15.35
N GLY A 133 1.73 -10.54 15.61
CA GLY A 133 0.77 -9.42 15.66
C GLY A 133 0.18 -9.07 14.29
N VAL A 134 1.00 -9.07 13.25
CA VAL A 134 0.56 -8.81 11.86
C VAL A 134 -0.25 -9.99 11.33
N ALA A 135 0.22 -11.21 11.58
CA ALA A 135 -0.39 -12.46 11.15
C ALA A 135 -1.81 -12.61 11.70
N LYS A 136 -2.00 -12.44 13.02
CA LYS A 136 -3.31 -12.47 13.67
C LYS A 136 -4.32 -11.51 13.00
N THR A 137 -3.83 -10.34 12.64
CA THR A 137 -4.64 -9.24 12.10
C THR A 137 -5.01 -9.49 10.63
N TRP A 138 -4.03 -9.82 9.79
CA TRP A 138 -4.20 -9.94 8.34
C TRP A 138 -4.66 -11.33 7.88
N ASP A 139 -4.31 -12.41 8.58
CA ASP A 139 -4.85 -13.75 8.29
C ASP A 139 -6.38 -13.74 8.45
N ARG A 140 -6.88 -13.11 9.52
CA ARG A 140 -8.31 -12.90 9.74
C ARG A 140 -8.94 -12.07 8.62
N ARG A 141 -8.32 -10.93 8.25
CA ARG A 141 -8.81 -10.04 7.18
C ARG A 141 -8.90 -10.75 5.82
N PHE A 142 -7.95 -11.62 5.52
CA PHE A 142 -7.88 -12.35 4.25
C PHE A 142 -8.51 -13.74 4.27
N ARG A 143 -9.05 -14.17 5.42
CA ARG A 143 -9.60 -15.51 5.64
C ARG A 143 -8.59 -16.60 5.27
N LEU A 144 -7.36 -16.43 5.75
CA LEU A 144 -6.29 -17.42 5.59
C LEU A 144 -6.23 -18.29 6.85
N LYS A 145 -5.89 -19.56 6.68
CA LYS A 145 -5.55 -20.43 7.83
C LYS A 145 -4.33 -19.82 8.51
N HIS A 146 -4.42 -19.64 9.83
CA HIS A 146 -3.28 -19.15 10.59
C HIS A 146 -2.16 -20.17 10.45
N ILE A 147 -0.96 -19.70 10.11
CA ILE A 147 0.22 -20.53 10.25
C ILE A 147 0.57 -20.41 11.72
N ASP A 148 0.16 -21.40 12.51
CA ASP A 148 0.74 -21.56 13.83
C ASP A 148 2.23 -21.75 13.59
N SER A 149 3.02 -20.71 13.83
CA SER A 149 4.45 -20.82 13.95
C SER A 149 4.73 -21.63 15.21
N ASN A 150 4.46 -22.93 15.16
CA ASN A 150 4.90 -23.94 16.11
C ASN A 150 6.42 -24.17 16.01
N THR A 151 7.12 -23.33 15.25
CA THR A 151 8.47 -22.92 15.60
C THR A 151 8.37 -21.77 16.62
N GLU A 152 7.91 -22.07 17.84
CA GLU A 152 8.75 -21.67 18.94
C GLU A 152 10.11 -22.30 18.62
N ASN A 153 10.99 -21.52 17.98
CA ASN A 153 12.40 -21.71 18.25
C ASN A 153 12.45 -21.62 19.78
N LYS A 154 12.44 -22.78 20.45
CA LYS A 154 13.10 -22.93 21.73
C LYS A 154 14.48 -22.36 21.44
N LYS A 155 14.65 -21.06 21.68
CA LYS A 155 15.96 -20.45 21.75
C LYS A 155 16.57 -21.19 22.91
N SER A 156 17.25 -22.30 22.62
CA SER A 156 18.02 -23.01 23.62
C SER A 156 18.90 -21.93 24.21
N ILE A 157 18.69 -21.63 25.48
CA ILE A 157 19.53 -20.69 26.18
C ILE A 157 20.96 -21.16 25.89
N PRO A 158 21.83 -20.33 25.30
CA PRO A 158 23.22 -20.71 25.07
C PRO A 158 23.77 -21.31 26.35
N SER A 159 24.42 -22.47 26.27
CA SER A 159 24.86 -23.23 27.46
C SER A 159 25.61 -22.36 28.47
N ALA A 160 26.35 -21.36 27.99
CA ALA A 160 27.01 -20.34 28.80
C ALA A 160 26.05 -19.56 29.73
N LEU A 161 24.90 -19.09 29.24
CA LEU A 161 23.90 -18.37 30.03
C LEU A 161 23.17 -19.30 31.01
N GLN A 162 22.95 -20.55 30.61
CA GLN A 162 22.33 -21.57 31.46
C GLN A 162 23.26 -21.95 32.64
N ASN A 163 24.56 -22.03 32.38
CA ASN A 163 25.58 -22.25 33.41
C ASN A 163 25.70 -21.08 34.41
N ILE A 164 25.52 -19.83 33.94
CA ILE A 164 25.52 -18.65 34.82
C ILE A 164 24.29 -18.63 35.73
N LEU A 165 23.10 -18.95 35.20
CA LEU A 165 21.86 -19.06 35.97
C LEU A 165 21.95 -20.15 37.05
N ASN A 166 22.49 -21.33 36.68
CA ASN A 166 22.67 -22.43 37.62
C ASN A 166 23.65 -22.10 38.75
N ARG A 167 24.73 -21.35 38.46
CA ARG A 167 25.69 -20.89 39.48
C ARG A 167 25.07 -19.88 40.45
N LYS A 168 24.15 -19.03 39.99
CA LYS A 168 23.47 -18.02 40.84
C LYS A 168 22.47 -18.63 41.83
N ASN A 169 21.90 -19.78 41.51
CA ASN A 169 20.95 -20.48 42.38
C ASN A 169 21.63 -21.38 43.44
N LEU A 170 22.95 -21.59 43.34
CA LEU A 170 23.73 -22.38 44.31
C LEU A 170 24.27 -21.56 45.48
N THR A 171 24.05 -20.25 45.52
CA THR A 171 24.54 -19.35 46.59
C THR A 171 23.48 -18.98 47.64
N HIS A 172 22.34 -19.67 47.64
CA HIS A 172 21.35 -19.60 48.73
C HIS A 172 21.10 -21.00 49.29
N VAL A 173 22.09 -21.54 50.00
CA VAL A 173 21.93 -22.52 51.08
C VAL A 173 22.88 -22.12 52.19
#